data_AF-A0A1J3D739-F1
#
_entry.id   AF-A0A1J3D739-F1
#
_cell.length_a   1.000
_cell.length_b   1.000
_cell.length_c   1.000
_cell.angle_alpha   90.00
_cell.angle_beta   90.00
_cell.angle_gamma   90.00
#
_symmetry.space_group_name_H-M   'P 1'
#
loop_
_entity.id
_entity.type
_entity.pdbx_description
1 polymer ?
#
loop_
_entity_poly.entity_id
_entity_poly.type
_entity_poly.pdbx_seq_one_letter_code
_entity_poly.pdbx_strand_id
1 'polypeptide(L)' 'ISLLNHLRIYLPELFPNLDKVVFLDDDIVIQRDLSPLWDIDLGGKVNGAVETCRGEDEWVMSKRLRNYFNFSHPLIAK' A
#
# COMPACT_ATOMS: atom_id res chain seq x y z
N ILE A 1 10.48 -6.81 -11.47
CA ILE A 1 9.48 -6.04 -10.70
C ILE A 1 8.53 -5.39 -11.71
N SER A 2 7.21 -5.46 -11.49
CA SER A 2 6.23 -4.90 -12.44
C SER A 2 6.26 -3.37 -12.41
N LEU A 3 6.39 -2.74 -13.57
CA LEU A 3 6.34 -1.28 -13.73
C LEU A 3 5.04 -0.68 -13.16
N LEU A 4 3.92 -1.38 -13.32
CA LEU A 4 2.61 -0.94 -12.86
C LEU A 4 2.54 -0.78 -11.33
N ASN A 5 3.29 -1.59 -10.57
CA ASN A 5 3.34 -1.45 -9.11
C ASN A 5 4.07 -0.19 -8.66
N HIS A 6 5.01 0.30 -9.46
CA HIS A 6 5.72 1.55 -9.17
C HIS A 6 4.92 2.80 -9.53
N LEU A 7 3.93 2.70 -10.41
CA LEU A 7 3.07 3.83 -10.78
C LEU A 7 2.27 4.38 -9.59
N ARG A 8 2.04 3.57 -8.55
CA ARG A 8 1.36 3.98 -7.31
C ARG A 8 2.03 5.20 -6.66
N ILE A 9 3.34 5.35 -6.81
CA ILE A 9 4.11 6.47 -6.26
C ILE A 9 3.76 7.78 -7.00
N TYR A 10 3.41 7.69 -8.28
CA TYR A 10 3.12 8.83 -9.15
C TYR A 10 1.64 9.23 -9.19
N LEU A 11 0.81 8.68 -8.31
CA LEU A 11 -0.62 9.01 -8.25
C LEU A 11 -0.88 10.53 -8.13
N PRO A 12 -0.13 11.30 -7.30
CA PRO A 12 -0.32 12.74 -7.23
C PRO A 12 -0.07 13.46 -8.56
N GLU A 13 0.93 13.03 -9.34
CA GLU A 13 1.29 13.60 -10.63
C GLU A 13 0.30 13.19 -11.73
N LEU A 14 -0.24 11.98 -11.65
CA LEU A 14 -1.23 11.47 -12.61
C LEU A 14 -2.61 12.11 -12.41
N PHE A 15 -2.97 12.43 -11.17
CA PHE A 15 -4.27 13.00 -10.82
C PHE A 15 -4.13 14.28 -9.97
N PRO A 16 -3.50 15.35 -10.51
CA PRO A 16 -3.12 16.53 -9.73
C PRO A 16 -4.30 17.36 -9.21
N ASN A 17 -5.52 17.11 -9.72
CA ASN A 17 -6.73 17.83 -9.36
C ASN A 17 -7.61 17.06 -8.36
N LEU A 18 -7.18 15.89 -7.89
CA LEU A 18 -7.91 15.11 -6.88
C LEU A 18 -7.28 15.34 -5.50
N ASP A 19 -8.09 15.76 -4.54
CA ASP A 19 -7.64 15.97 -3.15
C ASP A 19 -7.38 14.66 -2.40
N LYS A 20 -8.07 13.58 -2.79
CA LYS A 20 -7.96 12.25 -2.19
C LYS A 20 -8.30 11.18 -3.22
N VAL A 21 -7.69 10.01 -3.10
CA VAL A 21 -7.97 8.82 -3.91
C VAL A 21 -8.03 7.60 -3.01
N VAL A 22 -9.01 6.72 -3.24
CA VAL A 22 -9.02 5.36 -2.68
C VAL A 22 -8.42 4.43 -3.73
N PHE A 23 -7.23 3.92 -3.45
CA PHE A 23 -6.52 3.01 -4.34
C PHE A 23 -6.81 1.56 -3.94
N LEU A 24 -7.16 0.73 -4.93
CA LEU A 24 -7.47 -0.69 -4.79
C LEU A 24 -6.64 -1.47 -5.81
N ASP A 25 -6.13 -2.65 -5.41
CA ASP A 25 -5.42 -3.54 -6.32
C ASP A 25 -6.39 -4.20 -7.32
N ASP A 26 -5.88 -4.77 -8.40
CA ASP A 26 -6.67 -5.40 -9.47
C ASP A 26 -7.24 -6.78 -9.07
N ASP A 27 -6.75 -7.36 -7.99
CA ASP A 27 -7.09 -8.70 -7.49
C ASP A 27 -7.99 -8.70 -6.24
N ILE A 28 -8.79 -7.64 -6.05
CA ILE A 28 -9.69 -7.50 -4.89
C ILE A 28 -11.16 -7.82 -5.21
N VAL A 29 -11.94 -8.17 -4.17
CA VAL A 29 -13.40 -8.30 -4.24
C VAL A 29 -14.04 -7.40 -3.19
N ILE A 30 -14.90 -6.48 -3.62
CA ILE A 30 -15.63 -5.55 -2.75
C ILE A 30 -16.91 -6.24 -2.25
N GLN A 31 -17.04 -6.38 -0.93
CA GLN A 31 -18.20 -7.02 -0.30
C GLN A 31 -19.12 -6.04 0.45
N ARG A 32 -18.67 -4.79 0.64
CA ARG A 32 -19.37 -3.75 1.41
C ARG A 32 -19.10 -2.37 0.81
N ASP A 33 -19.90 -1.40 1.21
CA ASP A 33 -19.70 0.00 0.84
C ASP A 33 -18.32 0.52 1.28
N LEU A 34 -17.69 1.32 0.41
CA LEU A 34 -16.34 1.86 0.61
C LEU A 34 -16.34 3.30 1.13
N SER A 35 -17.49 3.98 1.17
CA SER A 35 -17.62 5.34 1.73
C SER A 35 -16.92 5.51 3.09
N PRO A 36 -17.00 4.54 4.03
CA PRO A 36 -16.29 4.64 5.29
C PRO A 36 -14.77 4.78 5.17
N LEU A 37 -14.13 4.26 4.10
CA LEU A 37 -12.70 4.44 3.86
C LEU A 37 -12.37 5.86 3.39
N TRP A 38 -13.26 6.46 2.61
CA TRP A 38 -13.10 7.82 2.10
C TRP A 38 -13.20 8.86 3.22
N ASP A 39 -14.11 8.64 4.16
CA ASP A 39 -14.40 9.55 5.28
C ASP A 39 -13.34 9.51 6.39
N ILE A 40 -12.33 8.63 6.29
CA ILE A 40 -11.23 8.58 7.26
C ILE A 40 -10.45 9.89 7.23
N ASP A 41 -10.33 10.51 8.41
CA ASP A 41 -9.39 11.60 8.67
C ASP A 41 -7.97 11.04 8.75
N LEU A 42 -7.11 11.51 7.85
CA LEU A 42 -5.72 11.09 7.79
C LEU A 42 -4.82 11.84 8.78
N GLY A 43 -5.33 12.84 9.51
CA GLY A 43 -4.56 13.58 10.52
C GLY A 43 -3.29 14.22 9.95
N GLY A 44 -3.35 14.72 8.72
CA GLY A 44 -2.22 15.31 8.00
C GLY A 44 -1.20 14.30 7.45
N LYS A 45 -1.50 12.99 7.47
CA LYS A 45 -0.66 11.97 6.82
C LYS A 45 -0.95 11.90 5.32
N VAL A 46 0.08 11.56 4.54
CA VAL A 46 -0.01 11.48 3.07
C VAL A 46 -0.84 10.30 2.57
N ASN A 47 -0.91 9.20 3.33
CA ASN A 47 -1.73 8.04 3.02
C ASN A 47 -2.17 7.27 4.27
N GLY A 48 -3.27 6.53 4.14
CA GLY A 48 -3.70 5.49 5.07
C GLY A 48 -3.65 4.13 4.40
N ALA A 49 -3.32 3.08 5.16
CA ALA A 49 -3.28 1.70 4.68
C ALA A 49 -3.67 0.72 5.79
N VAL A 50 -4.16 -0.45 5.41
CA VAL A 50 -4.50 -1.53 6.35
C VAL A 50 -3.20 -2.15 6.88
N GLU A 51 -3.18 -2.49 8.19
CA GLU A 51 -2.05 -3.22 8.77
C GLU A 51 -1.86 -4.54 8.02
N THR A 52 -0.62 -4.84 7.68
CA THR A 52 -0.33 -6.09 6.98
C THR A 52 -0.39 -7.28 7.93
N CYS A 53 -0.88 -8.41 7.45
CA CYS A 53 -0.95 -9.65 8.23
C CYS A 53 0.43 -10.03 8.80
N ARG A 54 0.45 -10.41 10.08
CA ARG A 54 1.68 -10.77 10.81
C ARG A 54 2.25 -12.14 10.44
N GLY A 55 1.46 -12.91 9.69
CA GLY A 55 1.78 -14.26 9.22
C GLY A 55 1.70 -15.31 10.32
N GLU A 56 0.71 -15.15 11.20
CA GLU A 56 0.32 -16.16 12.19
C GLU A 56 -0.69 -17.16 11.62
N ASP A 57 -1.29 -16.84 10.46
CA ASP A 57 -2.19 -17.72 9.69
C ASP A 57 -1.41 -18.61 8.70
N GLU A 58 -1.88 -19.85 8.52
CA GLU A 58 -1.26 -20.85 7.63
C GLU A 58 -1.09 -20.38 6.18
N TRP A 59 -1.98 -19.52 5.71
CA TRP A 59 -2.05 -19.12 4.29
C TRP A 59 -1.39 -17.78 3.99
N VAL A 60 -0.99 -17.03 5.00
CA VAL A 60 -0.49 -15.66 4.82
C VAL A 60 0.94 -15.54 5.31
N MET A 61 1.87 -15.35 4.37
CA MET A 61 3.26 -15.11 4.71
C MET A 61 3.43 -13.77 5.44
N SER A 62 4.26 -13.72 6.48
CA SER A 62 4.60 -12.46 7.15
C SER A 62 5.23 -11.47 6.15
N LYS A 63 4.75 -10.24 6.13
CA LYS A 63 5.19 -9.21 5.18
C LYS A 63 6.22 -8.29 5.84
N ARG A 64 7.34 -8.87 6.30
CA ARG A 64 8.44 -8.14 6.94
C ARG A 64 9.39 -7.58 5.89
N LEU A 65 9.97 -6.40 6.13
CA LEU A 65 10.92 -5.76 5.21
C LEU A 65 12.06 -6.70 4.79
N ARG A 66 12.57 -7.51 5.72
CA ARG A 66 13.65 -8.50 5.48
C ARG A 66 13.31 -9.59 4.45
N ASN A 67 12.03 -9.81 4.19
CA ASN A 67 11.59 -10.77 3.19
C ASN A 67 11.63 -10.17 1.77
N TYR A 68 11.71 -8.83 1.66
CA TYR A 68 11.70 -8.09 0.40
C TYR A 68 13.04 -7.49 0.02
N PHE A 69 13.84 -7.15 1.02
CA PHE A 69 15.09 -6.43 0.83
C PHE A 69 16.28 -7.28 1.23
N ASN A 70 17.31 -7.28 0.38
CA ASN A 70 18.61 -7.81 0.72
C ASN A 70 19.38 -6.76 1.54
N PHE A 71 19.31 -6.88 2.87
CA PHE A 71 20.02 -5.99 3.79
C PHE A 71 21.53 -6.17 3.81
N SER A 72 22.09 -7.15 3.10
CA SER A 72 23.54 -7.23 2.87
C SER A 72 23.99 -6.31 1.72
N HIS A 73 23.07 -5.73 0.95
CA HIS A 73 23.39 -4.82 -0.14
C HIS A 73 23.79 -3.43 0.40
N PRO A 74 24.93 -2.84 -0.03
CA PRO A 74 25.45 -1.59 0.56
C PRO A 74 24.50 -0.39 0.52
N LEU A 75 23.63 -0.32 -0.50
CA LEU A 75 22.64 0.76 -0.65
C LEU A 75 21.43 0.62 0.30
N ILE A 76 21.18 -0.58 0.83
CA ILE A 76 20.00 -0.88 1.64
C ILE A 76 20.37 -1.07 3.12
N ALA A 77 21.63 -1.44 3.39
CA ALA A 77 22.15 -1.71 4.74
C ALA A 77 22.29 -0.48 5.66
N LYS A 78 21.92 0.73 5.20
CA LYS A 78 22.06 1.99 5.96
C LYS A 78 20.83 2.33 6.78
#